data_AF-A0A7H5A079-F1
#
_entry.id   AF-A0A7H5A079-F1
#
_cell.length_a   1.000
_cell.length_b   1.000
_cell.length_c   1.000
_cell.angle_alpha   90.00
_cell.angle_beta   90.00
_cell.angle_gamma   90.00
#
_symmetry.space_group_name_H-M   'P 1'
#
loop_
_entity.id
_entity.type
_entity.pdbx_description
1 polymer ?
#
loop_
_entity_poly.entity_id
_entity_poly.type
_entity_poly.pdbx_seq_one_letter_code
_entity_poly.pdbx_strand_id
1 'polypeptide(L)'
;KLQQHYHYLVEQIKDLESQLKRKLDEDEVGQRLLSIPCVGTLTASTISTEIGDGKQYASSRDFAAATGLVPRQYSTGGRTTLLGISKRGNKKIRTLLVQCARVFIQKLEHQSGKLADWVRDLLCRKSNFVVTCALANKLARIAWALTARQQTYVA
;
A
#
# COMPACT_ATOMS: atom_id res chain seq x y z
N LYS A 1 -5.08 17.83 34.62
CA LYS A 1 -6.23 17.13 33.98
C LYS A 1 -5.97 16.79 32.50
N LEU A 2 -5.83 17.77 31.59
CA LEU A 2 -5.57 17.49 30.16
C LEU A 2 -4.25 16.76 29.88
N GLN A 3 -3.14 17.17 30.51
CA GLN A 3 -1.84 16.51 30.32
C GLN A 3 -1.84 15.05 30.79
N GLN A 4 -2.46 14.76 31.94
CA GLN A 4 -2.60 13.39 32.45
C GLN A 4 -3.45 12.52 31.50
N HIS A 5 -4.53 13.08 30.95
CA HIS A 5 -5.35 12.38 29.97
C HIS A 5 -4.61 12.12 28.65
N TYR A 6 -3.79 13.08 28.20
CA TYR A 6 -2.93 12.89 27.03
C TYR A 6 -1.94 11.73 27.25
N HIS A 7 -1.22 11.71 28.37
CA HIS A 7 -0.30 10.61 28.67
C HIS A 7 -1.01 9.25 28.77
N TYR A 8 -2.21 9.22 29.37
CA TYR A 8 -3.03 8.01 29.40
C TYR A 8 -3.34 7.50 27.98
N LEU A 9 -3.80 8.36 27.07
CA LEU A 9 -4.10 7.97 25.70
C LEU A 9 -2.85 7.50 24.95
N VAL A 10 -1.70 8.13 25.16
CA VAL A 10 -0.43 7.71 24.55
C VAL A 10 -0.04 6.30 25.01
N GLU A 11 -0.17 5.99 26.30
CA GLU A 11 0.12 4.64 26.80
C GLU A 11 -0.88 3.60 26.27
N GLN A 12 -2.17 3.94 26.17
CA GLN A 12 -3.16 3.05 25.55
C GLN A 12 -2.85 2.78 24.06
N ILE A 13 -2.40 3.79 23.31
CA ILE A 13 -2.00 3.61 21.91
C ILE A 13 -0.80 2.65 21.82
N LYS A 14 0.23 2.84 22.66
CA LYS A 14 1.43 1.99 22.66
C LYS A 14 1.10 0.53 23.00
N ASP A 15 0.21 0.31 23.95
CA ASP A 15 -0.22 -1.05 24.32
C ASP A 15 -0.94 -1.72 23.14
N LEU A 16 -1.87 -1.02 22.49
CA LEU A 16 -2.57 -1.52 21.31
C LEU A 16 -1.62 -1.78 20.13
N GLU A 17 -0.64 -0.91 19.89
CA GLU A 17 0.39 -1.12 18.86
C GLU A 17 1.24 -2.36 19.16
N SER A 18 1.56 -2.61 20.43
CA SER A 18 2.31 -3.80 20.87
C SER A 18 1.50 -5.07 20.68
N GLN A 19 0.20 -5.05 21.02
CA GLN A 19 -0.71 -6.17 20.76
C GLN A 19 -0.85 -6.45 19.26
N LEU A 20 -0.96 -5.39 18.45
CA LEU A 20 -1.05 -5.51 16.99
C LEU A 20 0.21 -6.15 16.41
N LYS A 21 1.39 -5.76 16.90
CA LYS A 21 2.66 -6.35 16.48
C LYS A 21 2.71 -7.85 16.79
N ARG A 22 2.34 -8.26 18.02
CA ARG A 22 2.30 -9.68 18.41
C ARG A 22 1.40 -10.51 17.50
N LYS A 23 0.20 -10.01 17.18
CA LYS A 23 -0.71 -10.68 16.24
C LYS A 23 -0.14 -10.78 14.83
N LEU A 24 0.62 -9.77 14.41
CA LEU A 24 1.26 -9.76 13.10
C LEU A 24 2.45 -10.71 13.04
N ASP A 25 3.13 -10.96 14.16
CA ASP A 25 4.23 -11.94 14.25
C ASP A 25 3.73 -13.38 14.05
N GLU A 26 2.46 -13.65 14.34
CA GLU A 26 1.79 -14.94 14.08
C GLU A 26 1.19 -15.03 12.66
N ASP A 27 1.08 -13.91 11.94
CA ASP A 27 0.49 -13.84 10.61
C ASP A 27 1.56 -13.85 9.50
N GLU A 28 1.73 -15.00 8.84
CA GLU A 28 2.69 -15.13 7.74
C GLU A 28 2.46 -14.16 6.58
N VAL A 29 1.20 -13.86 6.25
CA VAL A 29 0.88 -12.92 5.17
C VAL A 29 1.30 -11.51 5.59
N GLY A 30 0.98 -11.14 6.82
CA GLY A 30 1.43 -9.91 7.46
C GLY A 30 2.95 -9.73 7.43
N GLN A 31 3.71 -10.77 7.78
CA GLN A 31 5.18 -10.75 7.74
C GLN A 31 5.72 -10.58 6.31
N ARG A 32 5.14 -11.27 5.32
CA ARG A 32 5.51 -11.07 3.91
C ARG A 32 5.24 -9.63 3.47
N LEU A 33 4.13 -9.02 3.89
CA LEU A 33 3.79 -7.63 3.56
C LEU A 33 4.72 -6.61 4.24
N LEU A 34 5.23 -6.89 5.44
CA LEU A 34 6.24 -6.06 6.13
C LEU A 34 7.57 -5.96 5.37
N SER A 35 7.89 -6.94 4.51
CA SER A 35 9.10 -6.89 3.68
C SER A 35 9.04 -5.82 2.58
N ILE A 36 7.85 -5.31 2.27
CA ILE A 36 7.68 -4.24 1.29
C ILE A 36 8.22 -2.92 1.88
N PRO A 37 9.06 -2.18 1.14
CA PRO A 37 9.62 -0.93 1.66
C PRO A 37 8.52 0.07 2.00
N CYS A 38 8.68 0.72 3.16
CA CYS A 38 7.77 1.72 3.71
C CYS A 38 6.37 1.19 4.09
N VAL A 39 6.17 -0.13 4.16
CA VAL A 39 4.97 -0.75 4.76
C VAL A 39 5.24 -1.05 6.24
N GLY A 40 4.46 -0.43 7.12
CA GLY A 40 4.54 -0.64 8.58
C GLY A 40 3.49 -1.62 9.11
N THR A 41 3.56 -1.97 10.39
CA THR A 41 2.70 -2.95 11.08
C THR A 41 1.21 -2.72 10.86
N LEU A 42 0.73 -1.49 11.05
CA LEU A 42 -0.67 -1.13 10.82
C LEU A 42 -1.12 -1.37 9.37
N THR A 43 -0.26 -1.02 8.41
CA THR A 43 -0.58 -1.19 7.00
C THR A 43 -0.54 -2.65 6.58
N ALA A 44 0.50 -3.38 7.00
CA ALA A 44 0.62 -4.81 6.75
C ALA A 44 -0.56 -5.59 7.35
N SER A 45 -0.91 -5.34 8.61
CA SER A 45 -2.06 -5.97 9.27
C SER A 45 -3.38 -5.66 8.56
N THR A 46 -3.62 -4.38 8.22
CA THR A 46 -4.84 -3.99 7.51
C THR A 46 -4.94 -4.65 6.14
N ILE A 47 -3.84 -4.65 5.36
CA ILE A 47 -3.81 -5.28 4.04
C ILE A 47 -4.00 -6.79 4.18
N SER A 48 -3.33 -7.43 5.15
CA SER A 48 -3.43 -8.88 5.38
C SER A 48 -4.87 -9.30 5.69
N THR A 49 -5.55 -8.57 6.58
CA THR A 49 -6.96 -8.87 6.95
C THR A 49 -7.91 -8.70 5.77
N GLU A 50 -7.67 -7.71 4.90
CA GLU A 50 -8.56 -7.43 3.76
C GLU A 50 -8.28 -8.33 2.55
N ILE A 51 -7.01 -8.70 2.33
CA ILE A 51 -6.60 -9.51 1.18
C ILE A 51 -6.80 -11.01 1.43
N GLY A 52 -6.73 -11.45 2.69
CA GLY A 52 -6.80 -12.87 3.07
C GLY A 52 -5.71 -13.69 2.38
N ASP A 53 -6.10 -14.80 1.76
CA ASP A 53 -5.20 -15.65 0.96
C ASP A 53 -4.97 -15.12 -0.48
N GLY A 54 -5.63 -14.01 -0.84
CA GLY A 54 -5.53 -13.35 -2.14
C GLY A 54 -6.22 -14.08 -3.30
N LYS A 55 -6.76 -15.30 -3.09
CA LYS A 55 -7.35 -16.13 -4.16
C LYS A 55 -8.69 -15.61 -4.66
N GLN A 56 -9.33 -14.72 -3.89
CA GLN A 56 -10.53 -13.99 -4.31
C GLN A 56 -10.30 -13.06 -5.51
N TYR A 57 -9.04 -12.77 -5.87
CA TYR A 57 -8.69 -11.99 -7.05
C TYR A 57 -7.98 -12.89 -8.06
N ALA A 58 -8.40 -12.84 -9.33
CA ALA A 58 -7.76 -13.61 -10.39
C ALA A 58 -6.35 -13.08 -10.73
N SER A 59 -6.09 -11.80 -10.49
CA SER A 59 -4.81 -11.17 -10.77
C SER A 59 -4.49 -10.00 -9.84
N SER A 60 -3.20 -9.64 -9.79
CA SER A 60 -2.73 -8.41 -9.12
C SER A 60 -3.46 -7.14 -9.57
N ARG A 61 -3.92 -7.11 -10.83
CA ARG A 61 -4.65 -5.95 -11.39
C ARG A 61 -6.05 -5.85 -10.79
N ASP A 62 -6.67 -6.98 -10.46
CA ASP A 62 -8.01 -7.01 -9.86
C ASP A 62 -7.96 -6.53 -8.41
N PHE A 63 -6.92 -6.90 -7.65
CA PHE A 63 -6.69 -6.32 -6.33
C PHE A 63 -6.43 -4.80 -6.40
N ALA A 64 -5.59 -4.36 -7.33
CA ALA A 64 -5.37 -2.93 -7.55
C ALA A 64 -6.66 -2.19 -7.96
N ALA A 65 -7.55 -2.85 -8.70
CA ALA A 65 -8.87 -2.32 -9.04
C ALA A 65 -9.78 -2.24 -7.81
N ALA A 66 -9.80 -3.27 -6.95
CA ALA A 66 -10.59 -3.33 -5.72
C ALA A 66 -10.18 -2.26 -4.69
N THR A 67 -8.94 -1.78 -4.72
CA THR A 67 -8.50 -0.62 -3.92
C THR A 67 -8.83 0.72 -4.58
N GLY A 68 -9.21 0.75 -5.86
CA GLY A 68 -9.53 1.96 -6.62
C GLY A 68 -8.31 2.76 -7.06
N LEU A 69 -7.14 2.12 -7.15
CA LEU A 69 -5.87 2.70 -7.64
C LEU A 69 -5.69 2.59 -9.16
N VAL A 70 -6.61 1.92 -9.86
CA VAL A 70 -6.64 1.83 -11.32
C VAL A 70 -7.23 3.08 -11.96
N PRO A 71 -6.84 3.45 -13.19
CA PRO A 71 -7.45 4.56 -13.91
C PRO A 71 -8.97 4.38 -14.08
N ARG A 72 -9.71 5.48 -13.97
CA ARG A 72 -11.13 5.50 -14.34
C ARG A 72 -11.25 5.48 -15.85
N GLN A 73 -12.00 4.53 -16.38
CA GLN A 73 -12.34 4.49 -17.81
C GLN A 73 -13.64 5.26 -18.06
N TYR A 74 -13.62 6.14 -19.05
CA TYR A 74 -14.79 6.79 -19.62
C TYR A 74 -14.80 6.52 -21.13
N SER A 75 -15.82 5.84 -21.62
CA SER A 75 -15.89 5.39 -23.02
C SER A 75 -17.23 5.80 -23.62
N THR A 76 -17.19 6.50 -24.75
CA THR A 76 -18.37 6.89 -25.53
C THR A 76 -18.08 6.62 -27.01
N GLY A 77 -19.06 6.05 -27.73
CA GLY A 77 -18.97 5.85 -29.19
C GLY A 77 -17.72 5.09 -29.68
N GLY A 78 -17.19 4.13 -28.90
CA GLY A 78 -15.99 3.36 -29.27
C GLY A 78 -14.64 4.00 -28.91
N ARG A 79 -14.62 5.24 -28.38
CA ARG A 79 -13.39 5.89 -27.90
C ARG A 79 -13.21 5.69 -26.40
N THR A 80 -12.20 4.92 -26.01
CA THR A 80 -11.84 4.74 -24.60
C THR A 80 -10.89 5.84 -24.12
N THR A 81 -11.30 6.59 -23.11
CA THR A 81 -10.44 7.58 -22.41
C THR A 81 -10.14 7.11 -20.99
N LEU A 82 -8.87 7.18 -20.61
CA LEU A 82 -8.41 6.92 -19.23
C LEU A 82 -8.23 8.25 -18.51
N LEU A 83 -8.86 8.38 -17.35
CA LEU A 83 -8.80 9.56 -16.50
C LEU A 83 -7.90 9.28 -15.27
N GLY A 84 -8.01 10.11 -14.24
CA GLY A 84 -7.38 9.86 -12.94
C GLY A 84 -7.84 8.54 -12.29
N ILE A 85 -7.27 8.22 -11.13
CA ILE A 85 -7.63 7.01 -10.39
C ILE A 85 -9.14 6.92 -10.13
N SER A 86 -9.68 5.70 -10.22
CA SER A 86 -11.10 5.40 -10.08
C SER A 86 -11.66 5.85 -8.73
N LYS A 87 -10.90 5.68 -7.64
CA LYS A 87 -11.34 5.86 -6.25
C LYS A 87 -12.53 4.98 -5.84
N ARG A 88 -13.09 4.18 -6.75
CA ARG A 88 -14.09 3.13 -6.49
C ARG A 88 -13.36 1.91 -5.94
N GLY A 89 -13.63 1.56 -4.69
CA GLY A 89 -12.88 0.52 -3.96
C GLY A 89 -12.54 0.93 -2.54
N ASN A 90 -11.82 0.07 -1.82
CA ASN A 90 -11.53 0.28 -0.39
C ASN A 90 -10.68 1.55 -0.15
N LYS A 91 -11.32 2.58 0.43
CA LYS A 91 -10.69 3.88 0.74
C LYS A 91 -9.57 3.76 1.77
N LYS A 92 -9.68 2.85 2.74
CA LYS A 92 -8.68 2.67 3.81
C LYS A 92 -7.37 2.15 3.23
N ILE A 93 -7.43 1.02 2.51
CA ILE A 93 -6.25 0.42 1.85
C ILE A 93 -5.62 1.41 0.87
N ARG A 94 -6.44 2.07 0.04
CA ARG A 94 -5.94 3.09 -0.89
C ARG A 94 -5.18 4.21 -0.19
N THR A 95 -5.71 4.69 0.94
CA THR A 95 -5.06 5.76 1.71
C THR A 95 -3.73 5.27 2.25
N LEU A 96 -3.68 4.08 2.85
CA LEU A 96 -2.44 3.50 3.39
C LEU A 96 -1.37 3.32 2.31
N LEU A 97 -1.72 2.73 1.17
CA LEU A 97 -0.79 2.53 0.04
C LEU A 97 -0.27 3.85 -0.52
N VAL A 98 -1.11 4.89 -0.59
CA VAL A 98 -0.69 6.24 -1.00
C VAL A 98 0.25 6.86 0.03
N GLN A 99 0.03 6.65 1.34
CA GLN A 99 0.96 7.13 2.37
C GLN A 99 2.30 6.39 2.29
N CYS A 100 2.30 5.05 2.14
CA CYS A 100 3.52 4.27 1.94
C CYS A 100 4.30 4.77 0.72
N ALA A 101 3.62 5.01 -0.41
CA ALA A 101 4.22 5.56 -1.61
C ALA A 101 4.83 6.96 -1.38
N ARG A 102 4.15 7.83 -0.62
CA ARG A 102 4.69 9.16 -0.25
C ARG A 102 5.96 9.04 0.58
N VAL A 103 5.96 8.20 1.61
CA VAL A 103 7.12 7.97 2.47
C VAL A 103 8.28 7.38 1.66
N PHE A 104 7.99 6.46 0.73
CA PHE A 104 9.00 5.89 -0.17
C PHE A 104 9.67 6.98 -1.03
N ILE A 105 8.88 7.89 -1.61
CA ILE A 105 9.40 9.00 -2.41
C ILE A 105 10.17 10.01 -1.53
N GLN A 106 9.68 10.31 -0.33
CA GLN A 106 10.37 11.19 0.62
C GLN A 106 11.73 10.65 1.04
N LYS A 107 11.85 9.32 1.17
CA LYS A 107 13.09 8.65 1.54
C LYS A 107 13.84 8.06 0.35
N LEU A 108 13.56 8.52 -0.88
CA LEU A 108 14.04 7.89 -2.11
C LEU A 108 15.57 7.80 -2.23
N GLU A 109 16.29 8.75 -1.65
CA GLU A 109 17.76 8.73 -1.57
C GLU A 109 18.30 7.54 -0.76
N HIS A 110 17.51 7.04 0.20
CA HIS A 110 17.82 5.87 1.03
C HIS A 110 17.22 4.57 0.46
N GLN A 111 16.55 4.64 -0.69
CA GLN A 111 15.97 3.46 -1.35
C GLN A 111 16.87 3.00 -2.51
N SER A 112 17.08 1.69 -2.60
CA SER A 112 17.83 1.03 -3.66
C SER A 112 16.97 -0.02 -4.38
N GLY A 113 17.48 -0.56 -5.50
CA GLY A 113 16.84 -1.61 -6.26
C GLY A 113 15.92 -1.12 -7.39
N LYS A 114 15.34 -2.07 -8.12
CA LYS A 114 14.61 -1.79 -9.39
C LYS A 114 13.38 -0.92 -9.16
N LEU A 115 12.77 -1.02 -7.97
CA LEU A 115 11.63 -0.17 -7.62
C LEU A 115 12.04 1.29 -7.48
N ALA A 116 13.17 1.57 -6.80
CA ALA A 116 13.68 2.92 -6.62
C ALA A 116 14.11 3.54 -7.95
N ASP A 117 14.82 2.78 -8.81
CA ASP A 117 15.24 3.24 -10.13
C ASP A 117 14.03 3.61 -11.00
N TRP A 118 12.99 2.78 -11.00
CA TRP A 118 11.74 3.06 -11.69
C TRP A 118 11.03 4.32 -11.18
N VAL A 119 11.07 4.58 -9.87
CA VAL A 119 10.50 5.81 -9.29
C VAL A 119 11.33 7.03 -9.68
N ARG A 120 12.66 6.97 -9.66
CA ARG A 120 13.55 8.08 -10.06
C ARG A 120 13.29 8.47 -11.52
N ASP A 121 13.28 7.50 -12.42
CA ASP A 121 12.99 7.74 -13.85
C ASP A 121 11.58 8.32 -14.09
N LEU A 122 10.59 7.90 -13.29
CA LEU A 122 9.24 8.45 -13.43
C LEU A 122 9.13 9.89 -12.91
N LEU A 123 9.86 10.25 -11.85
CA LEU A 123 9.91 11.61 -11.32
C LEU A 123 10.57 12.60 -12.29
N CYS A 124 11.48 12.14 -13.15
CA CYS A 124 12.04 12.98 -14.22
C CYS A 124 11.02 13.38 -15.28
N ARG A 125 9.92 12.62 -15.43
CA ARG A 125 8.97 12.75 -16.56
C ARG A 125 7.55 13.15 -16.14
N LYS A 126 7.21 13.00 -14.85
CA LYS A 126 5.85 13.18 -14.32
C LYS A 126 5.89 13.90 -12.98
N SER A 127 4.79 14.58 -12.65
CA SER A 127 4.67 15.26 -11.35
C SER A 127 4.62 14.28 -10.19
N ASN A 128 5.08 14.73 -9.01
CA ASN A 128 5.18 13.92 -7.80
C ASN A 128 3.86 13.20 -7.42
N PHE A 129 2.72 13.88 -7.56
CA PHE A 129 1.41 13.28 -7.25
C PHE A 129 1.03 12.13 -8.19
N VAL A 130 1.41 12.22 -9.47
CA VAL A 130 1.19 11.15 -10.46
C VAL A 130 2.07 9.95 -10.13
N VAL A 131 3.35 10.19 -9.82
CA VAL A 131 4.29 9.14 -9.40
C VAL A 131 3.82 8.45 -8.12
N THR A 132 3.36 9.22 -7.13
CA THR A 132 2.81 8.68 -5.88
C THR A 132 1.65 7.72 -6.15
N CYS A 133 0.69 8.09 -7.00
CA CYS A 133 -0.43 7.22 -7.35
C CYS A 133 0.03 5.97 -8.12
N ALA A 134 0.97 6.12 -9.05
CA ALA A 134 1.52 5.02 -9.82
C ALA A 134 2.28 4.03 -8.92
N LEU A 135 3.08 4.53 -7.98
CA LEU A 135 3.79 3.72 -7.00
C LEU A 135 2.81 3.02 -6.06
N ALA A 136 1.78 3.71 -5.56
CA ALA A 136 0.75 3.08 -4.73
C ALA A 136 0.06 1.91 -5.46
N ASN A 137 -0.26 2.08 -6.75
CA ASN A 137 -0.80 0.98 -7.57
C ASN A 137 0.22 -0.17 -7.70
N LYS A 138 1.50 0.14 -7.93
CA LYS A 138 2.55 -0.89 -7.98
C LYS A 138 2.70 -1.63 -6.66
N LEU A 139 2.66 -0.93 -5.51
CA LEU A 139 2.66 -1.53 -4.17
C LEU A 139 1.45 -2.43 -3.93
N ALA A 140 0.26 -2.05 -4.38
CA ALA A 140 -0.93 -2.91 -4.31
C ALA A 140 -0.69 -4.25 -5.05
N ARG A 141 -0.14 -4.16 -6.26
CA ARG A 141 0.15 -5.33 -7.09
C ARG A 141 1.23 -6.22 -6.50
N ILE A 142 2.25 -5.62 -5.88
CA ILE A 142 3.30 -6.33 -5.14
C ILE A 142 2.69 -7.04 -3.94
N ALA A 143 1.92 -6.34 -3.10
CA ALA A 143 1.26 -6.91 -1.94
C ALA A 143 0.44 -8.17 -2.30
N TRP A 144 -0.40 -8.08 -3.32
CA TRP A 144 -1.15 -9.24 -3.81
C TRP A 144 -0.24 -10.37 -4.30
N ALA A 145 0.82 -10.05 -5.05
CA ALA A 145 1.72 -11.08 -5.57
C ALA A 145 2.47 -11.83 -4.44
N LEU A 146 2.87 -11.13 -3.38
CA LEU A 146 3.52 -11.74 -2.21
C LEU A 146 2.56 -12.65 -1.44
N THR A 147 1.31 -12.21 -1.25
CA THR A 147 0.25 -13.01 -0.63
C THR A 147 -0.07 -14.25 -1.45
N ALA A 148 -0.44 -14.08 -2.73
CA ALA A 148 -0.92 -15.16 -3.57
C ALA A 148 0.16 -16.20 -3.92
N ARG A 149 1.44 -15.78 -3.98
CA ARG A 149 2.58 -16.66 -4.27
C ARG A 149 3.34 -17.11 -3.03
N GLN A 150 2.94 -16.65 -1.84
CA GLN A 150 3.62 -16.93 -0.57
C GLN A 150 5.13 -16.58 -0.60
N GLN A 151 5.48 -15.51 -1.29
CA GLN A 151 6.86 -15.04 -1.45
C GLN A 151 7.13 -13.78 -0.62
N THR A 152 8.41 -13.51 -0.36
CA THR A 152 8.89 -12.29 0.32
C THR A 152 9.42 -11.29 -0.72
N TYR A 153 9.30 -10.00 -0.44
CA TYR A 153 9.82 -8.95 -1.31
C TYR A 153 11.36 -8.99 -1.37
N VAL A 154 11.90 -8.82 -2.58
CA VAL A 154 13.33 -8.66 -2.86
C VAL A 154 13.50 -7.41 -3.74
N ALA A 155 14.38 -6.50 -3.35
CA ALA A 155 14.57 -5.17 -3.96
C ALA A 155 15.27 -5.20 -5.34
#